data_AF-A0A414V9C1-F1
#
_entry.id   AF-A0A414V9C1-F1
#
_cell.length_a   1.000
_cell.length_b   1.000
_cell.length_c   1.000
_cell.angle_alpha   90.00
_cell.angle_beta   90.00
_cell.angle_gamma   90.00
#
_symmetry.space_group_name_H-M   'P 1'
#
loop_
_entity.id
_entity.type
_entity.pdbx_description
1 polymer ?
#
loop_
_entity_poly.entity_id
_entity_poly.type
_entity_poly.pdbx_seq_one_letter_code
_entity_poly.pdbx_strand_id
1 'polypeptide(L)'
;MSTFLRDHKIVFKIIGGAIVPFVNGKRNDLTYCHTSFEANLKCRLLGVNGVKDTCVNGYALGDSVQNNIEFSYYSECPELIRMLDSVCPTTCLLHDYQEESNAFLISYLVNVADVILDDFSQVCFSDKVEELVRCYLNRLLDGFGKDEMINADLGNAVLRVGDDVDLSGEGCIVRKFENGQFELLQDNLLGTK
;
A
#
# COMPACT_ATOMS: atom_id res chain seq x y z
N MET A 1 9.34 -8.66 -3.43
CA MET A 1 9.84 -7.95 -2.22
C MET A 1 10.82 -8.76 -1.38
N SER A 2 10.46 -9.95 -0.86
CA SER A 2 11.35 -10.73 0.03
C SER A 2 12.64 -11.22 -0.63
N THR A 3 12.58 -11.58 -1.92
CA THR A 3 13.77 -11.94 -2.72
C THR A 3 14.68 -10.73 -2.93
N PHE A 4 14.13 -9.63 -3.44
CA PHE A 4 14.83 -8.35 -3.65
C PHE A 4 15.64 -7.91 -2.41
N LEU A 5 15.02 -7.90 -1.24
CA LEU A 5 15.70 -7.52 0.00
C LEU A 5 16.85 -8.48 0.36
N ARG A 6 16.66 -9.79 0.13
CA ARG A 6 17.68 -10.81 0.40
C ARG A 6 18.89 -10.67 -0.50
N ASP A 7 18.69 -10.30 -1.76
CA ASP A 7 19.76 -10.08 -2.73
C ASP A 7 20.64 -8.90 -2.29
N HIS A 8 20.02 -7.87 -1.69
CA HIS A 8 20.69 -6.75 -1.03
C HIS A 8 21.20 -7.06 0.39
N LYS A 9 21.20 -8.33 0.80
CA LYS A 9 21.66 -8.80 2.13
C LYS A 9 20.90 -8.17 3.30
N ILE A 10 19.64 -7.83 3.08
CA ILE A 10 18.70 -7.35 4.10
C ILE A 10 17.80 -8.50 4.52
N VAL A 11 17.80 -8.79 5.81
CA VAL A 11 16.93 -9.81 6.41
C VAL A 11 16.33 -9.30 7.71
N PHE A 12 15.11 -9.72 8.01
CA PHE A 12 14.45 -9.42 9.26
C PHE A 12 14.45 -10.64 10.18
N LYS A 13 14.67 -10.43 11.48
CA LYS A 13 14.60 -11.48 12.49
C LYS A 13 13.73 -11.01 13.64
N ILE A 14 12.96 -11.93 14.23
CA ILE A 14 12.21 -11.64 15.45
C ILE A 14 13.16 -11.81 16.64
N ILE A 15 13.38 -10.75 17.41
CA ILE A 15 14.21 -10.76 18.62
C ILE A 15 13.42 -10.06 19.73
N GLY A 16 13.10 -10.80 20.81
CA GLY A 16 12.33 -10.24 21.92
C GLY A 16 10.93 -9.72 21.54
N GLY A 17 10.29 -10.31 20.51
CA GLY A 17 8.96 -9.90 20.02
C GLY A 17 8.97 -8.73 19.03
N ALA A 18 10.13 -8.14 18.73
CA ALA A 18 10.29 -7.07 17.76
C ALA A 18 10.89 -7.57 16.44
N ILE A 19 10.51 -6.96 15.31
CA ILE A 19 11.08 -7.25 14.00
C ILE A 19 12.36 -6.41 13.86
N VAL A 20 13.51 -7.07 13.81
CA VAL A 20 14.83 -6.40 13.77
C VAL A 20 15.47 -6.57 12.39
N PRO A 21 15.80 -5.47 11.69
CA PRO A 21 16.52 -5.53 10.43
C PRO A 21 18.01 -5.84 10.62
N PHE A 22 18.55 -6.67 9.74
CA PHE A 22 19.97 -6.95 9.59
C PHE A 22 20.39 -6.63 8.16
N VAL A 23 21.48 -5.88 8.01
CA VAL A 23 22.06 -5.51 6.72
C VAL A 23 23.49 -6.01 6.67
N ASN A 24 23.83 -6.81 5.65
CA ASN A 24 25.13 -7.48 5.55
C ASN A 24 25.50 -8.27 6.83
N GLY A 25 24.50 -8.90 7.44
CA GLY A 25 24.65 -9.68 8.68
C GLY A 25 24.84 -8.85 9.95
N LYS A 26 24.92 -7.52 9.86
CA LYS A 26 25.01 -6.61 11.00
C LYS A 26 23.62 -6.15 11.39
N ARG A 27 23.31 -6.15 12.69
CA ARG A 27 22.07 -5.59 13.22
C ARG A 27 22.06 -4.08 12.91
N ASN A 28 21.00 -3.59 12.29
CA ASN A 28 20.78 -2.15 12.17
C ASN A 28 20.13 -1.66 13.48
N ASP A 29 20.72 -0.62 14.07
CA ASP A 29 20.26 -0.04 15.34
C ASP A 29 19.33 1.14 15.07
N LEU A 30 18.02 0.90 15.21
CA LEU A 30 16.97 1.92 15.08
C LEU A 30 16.65 2.61 16.42
N THR A 31 17.53 2.53 17.42
CA THR A 31 17.28 3.12 18.75
C THR A 31 17.22 4.64 18.67
N TYR A 32 18.07 5.26 17.85
CA TYR A 32 18.09 6.70 17.58
C TYR A 32 17.57 6.98 16.18
N CYS A 33 16.64 7.94 16.06
CA CYS A 33 16.07 8.38 14.79
C CYS A 33 16.47 9.82 14.55
N HIS A 34 17.12 10.06 13.42
CA HIS A 34 17.57 11.35 12.92
C HIS A 34 16.65 11.87 11.80
N THR A 35 15.86 10.99 11.18
CA THR A 35 14.93 11.33 10.10
C THR A 35 13.51 10.85 10.39
N SER A 36 12.53 11.42 9.69
CA SER A 36 11.14 10.94 9.71
C SER A 36 11.03 9.50 9.19
N PHE A 37 11.83 9.12 8.19
CA PHE A 37 11.89 7.75 7.68
C PHE A 37 12.40 6.76 8.72
N GLU A 38 13.44 7.12 9.48
CA GLU A 38 13.94 6.29 10.59
C GLU A 38 12.89 6.13 11.69
N ALA A 39 12.19 7.22 12.04
CA ALA A 39 11.12 7.19 13.03
C ALA A 39 9.95 6.32 12.58
N ASN A 40 9.51 6.45 11.32
CA ASN A 40 8.44 5.62 10.77
C ASN A 40 8.85 4.15 10.70
N LEU A 41 10.06 3.85 10.20
CA LEU A 41 10.56 2.47 10.14
C LEU A 41 10.65 1.83 11.52
N LYS A 42 11.05 2.60 12.53
CA LYS A 42 11.04 2.17 13.94
C LYS A 42 9.63 1.84 14.40
N CYS A 43 8.65 2.70 14.14
CA CYS A 43 7.24 2.44 14.48
C CYS A 43 6.72 1.17 13.80
N ARG A 44 7.00 0.99 12.50
CA ARG A 44 6.56 -0.17 11.72
C ARG A 44 7.16 -1.49 12.17
N LEU A 45 8.47 -1.51 12.42
CA LEU A 45 9.20 -2.76 12.70
C LEU A 45 9.27 -3.12 14.19
N LEU A 46 9.54 -2.13 15.04
CA LEU A 46 9.80 -2.37 16.46
C LEU A 46 8.54 -2.21 17.32
N GLY A 47 7.52 -1.50 16.85
CA GLY A 47 6.34 -1.18 17.63
C GLY A 47 6.69 -0.26 18.79
N VAL A 48 6.76 1.04 18.53
CA VAL A 48 7.11 2.02 19.56
C VAL A 48 5.88 2.26 20.43
N ASN A 49 6.03 2.17 21.76
CA ASN A 49 4.95 2.37 22.73
C ASN A 49 3.72 1.46 22.51
N GLY A 50 3.91 0.25 21.99
CA GLY A 50 2.82 -0.69 21.72
C GLY A 50 1.98 -0.36 20.47
N VAL A 51 2.34 0.70 19.73
CA VAL A 51 1.72 1.05 18.45
C VAL A 51 2.62 0.56 17.32
N LYS A 52 2.08 -0.34 16.49
CA LYS A 52 2.70 -0.77 15.23
C LYS A 52 1.86 -0.21 14.09
N ASP A 53 2.49 0.55 13.22
CA ASP A 53 1.89 0.92 11.93
C ASP A 53 2.32 -0.10 10.89
N THR A 54 1.56 -1.19 10.75
CA THR A 54 1.77 -2.24 9.74
C THR A 54 0.77 -2.14 8.60
N CYS A 55 0.04 -1.03 8.51
CA CYS A 55 -1.06 -0.87 7.58
C CYS A 55 -0.57 -0.82 6.12
N VAL A 56 -1.36 -1.42 5.23
CA VAL A 56 -1.24 -1.25 3.79
C VAL A 56 -2.53 -0.60 3.32
N ASN A 57 -2.40 0.63 2.81
CA ASN A 57 -3.53 1.38 2.29
C ASN A 57 -3.85 0.96 0.86
N GLY A 58 -5.14 0.85 0.56
CA GLY A 58 -5.69 0.70 -0.77
C GLY A 58 -6.67 1.83 -1.09
N TYR A 59 -7.24 1.78 -2.29
CA TYR A 59 -8.23 2.74 -2.76
C TYR A 59 -9.53 2.01 -3.11
N ALA A 60 -10.66 2.69 -2.93
CA ALA A 60 -11.98 2.17 -3.25
C ALA A 60 -12.19 1.96 -4.76
N LEU A 61 -11.49 2.74 -5.60
CA LEU A 61 -11.54 2.69 -7.04
C LEU A 61 -10.14 2.55 -7.65
N GLY A 62 -10.05 1.76 -8.73
CA GLY A 62 -8.83 1.59 -9.51
C GLY A 62 -8.91 2.20 -10.92
N ASP A 63 -10.00 2.87 -11.28
CA ASP A 63 -10.26 3.36 -12.64
C ASP A 63 -9.34 4.53 -13.06
N SER A 64 -9.00 5.42 -12.11
CA SER A 64 -8.10 6.55 -12.36
C SER A 64 -6.95 6.66 -11.36
N VAL A 65 -6.65 5.58 -10.62
CA VAL A 65 -5.65 5.61 -9.54
C VAL A 65 -4.26 6.04 -10.03
N GLN A 66 -3.92 5.79 -11.31
CA GLN A 66 -2.66 6.25 -11.89
C GLN A 66 -2.51 7.78 -11.97
N ASN A 67 -3.62 8.51 -11.85
CA ASN A 67 -3.63 9.96 -11.89
C ASN A 67 -3.70 10.59 -10.49
N ASN A 68 -3.79 9.78 -9.44
CA ASN A 68 -3.71 10.25 -8.07
C ASN A 68 -2.37 10.96 -7.82
N ILE A 69 -2.38 12.04 -7.04
CA ILE A 69 -1.16 12.81 -6.73
C ILE A 69 -0.09 11.96 -6.03
N GLU A 70 -0.49 10.93 -5.30
CA GLU A 70 0.42 10.02 -4.59
C GLU A 70 0.88 8.84 -5.46
N PHE A 71 0.32 8.69 -6.66
CA PHE A 71 0.59 7.53 -7.52
C PHE A 71 2.08 7.40 -7.86
N SER A 72 2.73 8.48 -8.29
CA SER A 72 4.15 8.47 -8.64
C SER A 72 5.02 8.02 -7.45
N TYR A 73 4.66 8.47 -6.24
CA TYR A 73 5.36 8.09 -5.02
C TYR A 73 5.32 6.57 -4.79
N TYR A 74 4.14 5.95 -4.87
CA TYR A 74 3.96 4.52 -4.56
C TYR A 74 4.29 3.58 -5.72
N SER A 75 4.05 4.01 -6.96
CA SER A 75 4.30 3.20 -8.16
C SER A 75 5.78 3.00 -8.44
N GLU A 76 6.61 3.99 -8.15
CA GLU A 76 8.06 3.90 -8.34
C GLU A 76 8.73 3.00 -7.29
N CYS A 77 8.33 3.13 -6.03
CA CYS A 77 8.99 2.43 -4.94
C CYS A 77 8.12 2.40 -3.67
N PRO A 78 7.87 1.20 -3.08
CA PRO A 78 7.15 1.08 -1.84
C PRO A 78 7.82 1.85 -0.69
N GLU A 79 7.02 2.43 0.17
CA GLU A 79 7.47 3.26 1.31
C GLU A 79 8.51 2.54 2.17
N LEU A 80 8.33 1.23 2.42
CA LEU A 80 9.28 0.42 3.18
C LEU A 80 10.68 0.40 2.56
N ILE A 81 10.78 0.34 1.24
CA ILE A 81 12.07 0.34 0.54
C ILE A 81 12.71 1.73 0.61
N ARG A 82 11.94 2.80 0.42
CA ARG A 82 12.40 4.19 0.61
C ARG A 82 12.93 4.41 2.04
N MET A 83 12.22 3.91 3.05
CA MET A 83 12.65 3.95 4.44
C MET A 83 13.95 3.16 4.68
N LEU A 84 14.04 1.95 4.12
CA LEU A 84 15.25 1.12 4.24
C LEU A 84 16.47 1.76 3.56
N ASP A 85 16.27 2.38 2.40
CA ASP A 85 17.32 3.10 1.68
C ASP A 85 17.83 4.30 2.49
N SER A 86 16.92 5.04 3.14
CA SER A 86 17.29 6.14 4.03
C SER A 86 18.16 5.69 5.21
N VAL A 87 17.94 4.49 5.77
CA VAL A 87 18.73 3.99 6.91
C VAL A 87 19.96 3.19 6.49
N CYS A 88 20.04 2.83 5.21
CA CYS A 88 21.13 2.04 4.61
C CYS A 88 21.51 2.61 3.25
N PRO A 89 21.96 3.88 3.13
CA PRO A 89 22.13 4.55 1.84
C PRO A 89 23.18 3.89 0.92
N THR A 90 24.07 3.06 1.46
CA THR A 90 25.09 2.35 0.67
C THR A 90 24.53 1.18 -0.14
N THR A 91 23.26 0.80 0.06
CA THR A 91 22.65 -0.34 -0.65
C THR A 91 21.94 0.03 -1.94
N CYS A 92 21.79 1.32 -2.28
CA CYS A 92 21.13 1.78 -3.51
C CYS A 92 19.74 1.17 -3.75
N LEU A 93 19.00 0.84 -2.68
CA LEU A 93 17.77 0.04 -2.76
C LEU A 93 16.69 0.76 -3.57
N LEU A 94 16.59 2.08 -3.43
CA LEU A 94 15.62 2.87 -4.15
C LEU A 94 15.85 2.75 -5.66
N HIS A 95 17.09 3.01 -6.09
CA HIS A 95 17.48 2.95 -7.48
C HIS A 95 17.26 1.54 -8.06
N ASP A 96 17.76 0.51 -7.37
CA ASP A 96 17.69 -0.86 -7.86
C ASP A 96 16.24 -1.36 -7.91
N TYR A 97 15.39 -0.95 -6.96
CA TYR A 97 13.97 -1.27 -7.01
C TYR A 97 13.28 -0.63 -8.22
N GLN A 98 13.59 0.64 -8.51
CA GLN A 98 13.00 1.37 -9.65
C GLN A 98 13.38 0.75 -11.00
N GLU A 99 14.61 0.23 -11.13
CA GLU A 99 15.07 -0.40 -12.37
C GLU A 99 14.56 -1.84 -12.56
N GLU A 100 14.38 -2.58 -11.46
CA GLU A 100 14.08 -4.02 -11.52
C GLU A 100 12.59 -4.36 -11.32
N SER A 101 11.78 -3.41 -10.87
CA SER A 101 10.38 -3.65 -10.48
C SER A 101 9.39 -3.01 -11.44
N ASN A 102 8.17 -3.55 -11.43
CA ASN A 102 7.03 -2.99 -12.14
C ASN A 102 5.93 -2.64 -11.13
N ALA A 103 5.13 -1.61 -11.44
CA ALA A 103 3.95 -1.29 -10.67
C ALA A 103 2.77 -2.17 -11.10
N PHE A 104 1.99 -2.62 -10.11
CA PHE A 104 0.79 -3.42 -10.33
C PHE A 104 -0.38 -2.82 -9.55
N LEU A 105 -1.56 -2.88 -10.16
CA LEU A 105 -2.83 -2.61 -9.51
C LEU A 105 -3.53 -3.95 -9.30
N ILE A 106 -3.72 -4.32 -8.03
CA ILE A 106 -4.43 -5.55 -7.67
C ILE A 106 -5.75 -5.13 -7.02
N SER A 107 -6.86 -5.51 -7.65
CA SER A 107 -8.21 -5.24 -7.16
C SER A 107 -8.78 -6.51 -6.54
N TYR A 108 -9.33 -6.38 -5.34
CA TYR A 108 -9.92 -7.48 -4.58
C TYR A 108 -11.42 -7.24 -4.39
N LEU A 109 -12.20 -8.32 -4.39
CA LEU A 109 -13.55 -8.30 -3.87
C LEU A 109 -13.48 -8.42 -2.34
N VAL A 110 -13.94 -7.39 -1.65
CA VAL A 110 -13.88 -7.33 -0.18
C VAL A 110 -15.29 -7.14 0.36
N ASN A 111 -15.64 -7.85 1.43
CA ASN A 111 -16.87 -7.59 2.15
C ASN A 111 -16.72 -6.25 2.90
N VAL A 112 -17.68 -5.34 2.71
CA VAL A 112 -17.63 -4.01 3.33
C VAL A 112 -17.58 -4.07 4.88
N ALA A 113 -18.02 -5.18 5.48
CA ALA A 113 -17.86 -5.43 6.91
C ALA A 113 -16.38 -5.47 7.35
N ASP A 114 -15.51 -6.00 6.48
CA ASP A 114 -14.08 -6.20 6.71
C ASP A 114 -13.25 -4.95 6.33
N VAL A 115 -13.88 -3.96 5.69
CA VAL A 115 -13.26 -2.70 5.31
C VAL A 115 -13.11 -1.78 6.51
N ILE A 116 -11.92 -1.24 6.69
CA ILE A 116 -11.58 -0.18 7.63
C ILE A 116 -11.41 1.11 6.81
N LEU A 117 -12.21 2.12 7.15
CA LEU A 117 -12.10 3.48 6.63
C LEU A 117 -11.24 4.30 7.59
N ASP A 118 -10.22 5.01 7.10
CA ASP A 118 -9.25 5.72 7.94
C ASP A 118 -9.90 6.66 8.96
N ASP A 119 -10.86 7.46 8.51
CA ASP A 119 -11.57 8.42 9.36
C ASP A 119 -12.84 7.85 10.03
N PHE A 120 -13.20 6.59 9.73
CA PHE A 120 -14.46 5.97 10.15
C PHE A 120 -14.26 4.56 10.73
N SER A 121 -13.12 4.28 11.35
CA SER A 121 -12.79 2.93 11.85
C SER A 121 -13.75 2.38 12.92
N GLN A 122 -14.47 3.24 13.65
CA GLN A 122 -15.37 2.87 14.75
C GLN A 122 -16.87 2.92 14.40
N VAL A 123 -17.24 3.20 13.16
CA VAL A 123 -18.66 3.35 12.80
C VAL A 123 -19.32 2.01 12.47
N CYS A 124 -20.64 1.97 12.62
CA CYS A 124 -21.38 0.75 12.36
C CYS A 124 -21.43 0.44 10.85
N PHE A 125 -21.79 -0.80 10.51
CA PHE A 125 -21.80 -1.29 9.13
C PHE A 125 -22.60 -0.39 8.17
N SER A 126 -23.79 0.08 8.57
CA SER A 126 -24.62 0.93 7.73
C SER A 126 -23.95 2.26 7.40
N ASP A 127 -23.24 2.84 8.37
CA ASP A 127 -22.54 4.12 8.19
C ASP A 127 -21.36 3.96 7.22
N LYS A 128 -20.64 2.83 7.26
CA LYS A 128 -19.57 2.54 6.28
C LYS A 128 -20.11 2.46 4.86
N VAL A 129 -21.26 1.80 4.68
CA VAL A 129 -21.92 1.71 3.37
C VAL A 129 -22.36 3.08 2.89
N GLU A 130 -23.04 3.85 3.76
CA GLU A 130 -23.48 5.20 3.43
C GLU A 130 -22.31 6.10 3.06
N GLU A 131 -21.21 6.03 3.81
CA GLU A 131 -20.01 6.81 3.57
C GLU A 131 -19.34 6.47 2.23
N LEU A 132 -19.19 5.19 1.91
CA LEU A 132 -18.67 4.77 0.60
C LEU A 132 -19.58 5.26 -0.53
N VAL A 133 -20.90 5.07 -0.41
CA VAL A 133 -21.88 5.57 -1.40
C VAL A 133 -21.77 7.09 -1.55
N ARG A 134 -21.64 7.83 -0.44
CA ARG A 134 -21.46 9.29 -0.44
C ARG A 134 -20.18 9.69 -1.17
N CYS A 135 -19.05 9.00 -0.92
CA CYS A 135 -17.80 9.25 -1.64
C CYS A 135 -17.95 9.01 -3.15
N TYR A 136 -18.62 7.92 -3.55
CA TYR A 136 -18.91 7.65 -4.97
C TYR A 136 -19.78 8.72 -5.61
N LEU A 137 -20.88 9.11 -4.96
CA LEU A 137 -21.79 10.13 -5.48
C LEU A 137 -21.10 11.49 -5.58
N ASN A 138 -20.31 11.87 -4.57
CA ASN A 138 -19.54 13.10 -4.61
C ASN A 138 -18.54 13.10 -5.76
N ARG A 139 -17.79 12.01 -5.95
CA ARG A 139 -16.85 11.87 -7.06
C ARG A 139 -17.54 12.00 -8.42
N LEU A 140 -18.72 11.37 -8.59
CA LEU A 140 -19.51 11.49 -9.82
C LEU A 140 -20.07 12.90 -10.04
N LEU A 141 -20.54 13.56 -8.98
CA LEU A 141 -21.09 14.92 -9.04
C LEU A 141 -20.01 15.97 -9.31
N ASP A 142 -18.87 15.88 -8.61
CA ASP A 142 -17.73 16.79 -8.78
C ASP A 142 -17.11 16.65 -10.18
N GLY A 143 -17.13 15.43 -10.72
CA GLY A 143 -16.73 15.15 -12.10
C GLY A 143 -17.77 15.51 -13.16
N PHE A 144 -19.02 15.79 -12.79
CA PHE A 144 -20.08 16.04 -13.76
C PHE A 144 -19.83 17.35 -14.54
N GLY A 145 -19.47 17.21 -15.81
CA GLY A 145 -19.08 18.35 -16.67
C GLY A 145 -17.66 18.85 -16.44
N LYS A 146 -16.85 18.14 -15.64
CA LYS A 146 -15.44 18.44 -15.35
C LYS A 146 -14.63 17.15 -15.27
N ASP A 147 -14.41 16.52 -16.42
CA ASP A 147 -13.64 15.28 -16.54
C ASP A 147 -12.26 15.37 -15.84
N GLU A 148 -11.68 16.57 -15.74
CA GLU A 148 -10.41 16.85 -15.06
C GLU A 148 -10.36 16.40 -13.58
N MET A 149 -11.47 16.44 -12.84
CA MET A 149 -11.47 16.07 -11.40
C MET A 149 -11.47 14.55 -11.19
N ILE A 150 -12.25 13.81 -11.98
CA ILE A 150 -12.20 12.34 -12.02
C ILE A 150 -10.83 11.90 -12.55
N ASN A 151 -10.35 12.59 -13.58
CA ASN A 151 -9.03 12.34 -14.13
C ASN A 151 -7.90 12.67 -13.15
N ALA A 152 -8.13 13.39 -12.06
CA ALA A 152 -7.13 13.62 -11.00
C ALA A 152 -7.28 12.67 -9.80
N ASP A 153 -8.18 11.67 -9.89
CA ASP A 153 -8.52 10.73 -8.83
C ASP A 153 -9.00 11.36 -7.51
N LEU A 154 -9.59 12.56 -7.57
CA LEU A 154 -10.06 13.24 -6.37
C LEU A 154 -11.25 12.48 -5.75
N GLY A 155 -11.29 12.44 -4.42
CA GLY A 155 -12.36 11.81 -3.65
C GLY A 155 -12.36 10.27 -3.66
N ASN A 156 -11.30 9.63 -4.17
CA ASN A 156 -11.13 8.19 -4.04
C ASN A 156 -10.83 7.82 -2.58
N ALA A 157 -11.73 7.08 -1.94
CA ALA A 157 -11.60 6.77 -0.53
C ALA A 157 -10.42 5.81 -0.29
N VAL A 158 -9.58 6.13 0.71
CA VAL A 158 -8.52 5.25 1.19
C VAL A 158 -9.13 4.21 2.10
N LEU A 159 -8.87 2.94 1.80
CA LEU A 159 -9.44 1.78 2.48
C LEU A 159 -8.33 0.86 3.00
N ARG A 160 -8.62 0.16 4.09
CA ARG A 160 -7.79 -0.92 4.63
C ARG A 160 -8.64 -2.15 4.93
N VAL A 161 -8.00 -3.29 5.16
CA VAL A 161 -8.62 -4.48 5.75
C VAL A 161 -7.82 -4.92 6.97
N GLY A 162 -8.41 -5.75 7.83
CA GLY A 162 -7.69 -6.37 8.94
C GLY A 162 -6.56 -7.29 8.46
N ASP A 163 -5.51 -7.43 9.26
CA ASP A 163 -4.34 -8.27 8.96
C ASP A 163 -4.69 -9.77 8.81
N ASP A 164 -5.83 -10.19 9.36
CA ASP A 164 -6.35 -11.56 9.34
C ASP A 164 -7.35 -11.83 8.21
N VAL A 165 -7.67 -10.82 7.39
CA VAL A 165 -8.58 -10.95 6.25
C VAL A 165 -7.86 -11.61 5.07
N ASP A 166 -8.35 -12.77 4.66
CA ASP A 166 -7.83 -13.47 3.49
C ASP A 166 -8.41 -12.90 2.19
N LEU A 167 -7.56 -12.19 1.45
CA LEU A 167 -7.89 -11.62 0.14
C LEU A 167 -7.53 -12.54 -1.04
N SER A 168 -7.04 -13.76 -0.79
CA SER A 168 -6.64 -14.71 -1.83
C SER A 168 -7.81 -15.36 -2.58
N GLY A 169 -9.05 -14.97 -2.25
CA GLY A 169 -10.27 -15.49 -2.87
C GLY A 169 -10.40 -15.27 -4.38
N GLU A 170 -11.33 -16.01 -4.99
CA GLU A 170 -11.67 -15.89 -6.41
C GLU A 170 -12.15 -14.47 -6.77
N GLY A 171 -11.89 -14.03 -8.01
CA GLY A 171 -12.35 -12.72 -8.51
C GLY A 171 -11.38 -11.55 -8.31
N CYS A 172 -10.12 -11.79 -7.91
CA CYS A 172 -9.10 -10.75 -7.96
C CYS A 172 -8.72 -10.40 -9.41
N ILE A 173 -8.49 -9.11 -9.65
CA ILE A 173 -8.08 -8.60 -10.97
C ILE A 173 -6.69 -8.00 -10.83
N VAL A 174 -5.77 -8.42 -11.70
CA VAL A 174 -4.39 -7.93 -11.70
C VAL A 174 -4.13 -7.17 -12.98
N ARG A 175 -3.71 -5.91 -12.83
CA ARG A 175 -3.25 -5.06 -13.92
C ARG A 175 -1.80 -4.66 -13.70
N LYS A 176 -1.02 -4.58 -14.76
CA LYS A 176 0.36 -4.08 -14.75
C LYS A 176 0.42 -2.71 -15.35
N PHE A 177 1.20 -1.83 -14.75
CA PHE A 177 1.45 -0.51 -15.32
C PHE A 177 2.45 -0.61 -16.46
N GLU A 178 1.99 -0.36 -17.68
CA GLU A 178 2.81 -0.33 -18.89
C GLU A 178 2.40 0.86 -19.76
N ASN A 179 3.35 1.50 -20.43
CA ASN A 179 3.09 2.58 -21.39
C ASN A 179 2.21 3.74 -20.84
N GLY A 180 2.28 4.01 -19.53
CA GLY A 180 1.52 5.08 -18.87
C GLY A 180 0.10 4.70 -18.44
N GLN A 181 -0.28 3.41 -18.51
CA GLN A 181 -1.62 2.95 -18.13
C GLN A 181 -1.59 1.54 -17.52
N PHE A 182 -2.67 1.16 -16.83
CA PHE A 182 -2.81 -0.19 -16.27
C PHE A 182 -3.43 -1.14 -17.29
N GLU A 183 -2.63 -2.10 -17.77
CA GLU A 183 -3.04 -3.14 -18.70
C GLU A 183 -3.42 -4.42 -17.96
N LEU A 184 -4.53 -5.07 -18.36
CA LEU A 184 -5.03 -6.29 -17.74
C LEU A 184 -4.06 -7.46 -17.98
N LEU A 185 -3.53 -8.04 -16.90
CA LEU A 185 -2.69 -9.23 -16.97
C LEU A 185 -3.46 -10.52 -16.66
N GLN A 186 -4.29 -10.48 -15.64
CA GLN A 186 -5.03 -11.65 -15.17
C GLN A 186 -6.40 -11.23 -14.69
N ASP A 187 -7.39 -11.99 -15.12
CA ASP A 187 -8.76 -11.89 -14.69
C ASP A 187 -9.22 -13.25 -14.15
N ASN A 188 -9.43 -13.34 -12.83
CA ASN A 188 -9.95 -14.54 -12.18
C ASN A 188 -11.48 -14.47 -11.99
N LEU A 189 -12.21 -13.74 -12.84
CA LEU A 189 -13.66 -13.54 -12.75
C LEU A 189 -14.52 -14.81 -12.91
N LEU A 190 -13.95 -16.00 -13.11
CA LEU A 190 -14.72 -17.25 -13.29
C LEU A 190 -14.08 -18.44 -12.56
N GLY A 191 -14.49 -18.63 -11.30
CA GLY A 191 -14.64 -19.99 -10.76
C GLY A 191 -15.69 -20.70 -11.60
N THR A 192 -15.25 -21.64 -12.43
CA THR A 192 -16.13 -22.53 -13.18
C THR A 192 -16.95 -23.36 -12.19
N LYS A 193 -18.26 -23.13 -12.13
CA LYS A 193 -19.24 -24.11 -11.65
C LYS A 193 -20.35 -24.23 -12.67
#